data_AF-A0A6A1TPQ7-F1
#
_entry.id   AF-A0A6A1TPQ7-F1
#
_cell.length_a   1.000
_cell.length_b   1.000
_cell.length_c   1.000
_cell.angle_alpha   90.00
_cell.angle_beta   90.00
_cell.angle_gamma   90.00
#
_symmetry.space_group_name_H-M   'P 1'
#
loop_
_entity.id
_entity.type
_entity.pdbx_description
1 polymer ?
#
loop_
_entity_poly.entity_id
_entity_poly.type
_entity_poly.pdbx_seq_one_letter_code
_entity_poly.pdbx_strand_id
1 'polypeptide(L)'
;MVTAFQAFAHSIYDGWALFIALAYTFGAYSFLVGKLSELKKWRLLQIASAICLITSAYLIIIGVYQAIDWVNPFAGKGTEVASTVHNPKGGLIILLIVVWPYALILVGLAVGHIAQREFRATTKLLRLIAKKE
;
A
#
# COMPACT_ATOMS: atom_id res chain seq x y z
N MET A 1 -20.11 0.32 14.89
CA MET A 1 -19.16 1.02 13.98
C MET A 1 -18.03 0.09 13.54
N VAL A 2 -17.28 -0.53 14.47
CA VAL A 2 -16.21 -1.50 14.14
C VAL A 2 -16.74 -2.69 13.31
N THR A 3 -17.86 -3.28 13.69
CA THR A 3 -18.49 -4.41 12.97
C THR A 3 -18.91 -4.07 11.53
N ALA A 4 -19.42 -2.86 11.29
CA ALA A 4 -19.78 -2.40 9.95
C ALA A 4 -18.53 -2.17 9.08
N PHE A 5 -17.46 -1.62 9.65
CA PHE A 5 -16.17 -1.49 8.97
C PHE A 5 -15.57 -2.86 8.62
N GLN A 6 -15.59 -3.82 9.55
CA GLN A 6 -15.08 -5.17 9.31
C GLN A 6 -15.87 -5.88 8.20
N ALA A 7 -17.20 -5.79 8.20
CA ALA A 7 -18.03 -6.38 7.15
C ALA A 7 -17.71 -5.77 5.77
N PHE A 8 -17.50 -4.46 5.70
CA PHE A 8 -17.08 -3.78 4.47
C PHE A 8 -15.66 -4.17 4.04
N ALA A 9 -14.69 -4.14 4.95
CA ALA A 9 -13.30 -4.46 4.62
C ALA A 9 -13.16 -5.93 4.20
N HIS A 10 -13.90 -6.84 4.84
CA HIS A 10 -13.97 -8.24 4.44
C HIS A 10 -14.62 -8.42 3.07
N SER A 11 -15.63 -7.63 2.69
CA SER A 11 -16.29 -7.77 1.38
C SER A 11 -15.40 -7.35 0.21
N ILE A 12 -14.41 -6.50 0.46
CA ILE A 12 -13.42 -6.06 -0.54
C ILE A 12 -12.06 -6.77 -0.41
N TYR A 13 -11.88 -7.58 0.63
CA TYR A 13 -10.62 -8.29 0.86
C TYR A 13 -10.47 -9.42 -0.15
N ASP A 14 -9.41 -9.35 -0.96
CA ASP A 14 -9.00 -10.40 -1.88
C ASP A 14 -7.46 -10.48 -1.88
N GLY A 15 -6.93 -11.69 -1.69
CA GLY A 15 -5.48 -11.89 -1.57
C GLY A 15 -4.70 -11.51 -2.84
N TRP A 16 -5.29 -11.72 -4.02
CA TRP A 16 -4.70 -11.31 -5.28
C TRP A 16 -4.76 -9.81 -5.47
N ALA A 17 -5.87 -9.17 -5.11
CA ALA A 17 -6.00 -7.72 -5.12
C ALA A 17 -4.97 -7.05 -4.20
N LEU A 18 -4.76 -7.60 -3.00
CA LEU A 18 -3.73 -7.15 -2.07
C LEU A 18 -2.32 -7.29 -2.66
N PHE A 19 -2.02 -8.45 -3.25
CA PHE A 19 -0.73 -8.69 -3.90
C PHE A 19 -0.47 -7.73 -5.06
N ILE A 20 -1.45 -7.53 -5.94
CA ILE A 20 -1.37 -6.60 -7.07
C ILE A 20 -1.20 -5.17 -6.57
N ALA A 21 -1.95 -4.75 -5.55
CA ALA A 21 -1.86 -3.42 -4.97
C ALA A 21 -0.46 -3.16 -4.40
N LEU A 22 0.14 -4.14 -3.71
CA LEU A 22 1.51 -4.07 -3.19
C LEU A 22 2.55 -4.01 -4.31
N ALA A 23 2.47 -4.92 -5.28
CA ALA A 23 3.38 -4.95 -6.42
C ALA A 23 3.34 -3.64 -7.21
N TYR A 24 2.13 -3.07 -7.37
CA TYR A 24 1.95 -1.78 -8.00
C TYR A 24 2.54 -0.62 -7.19
N THR A 25 2.24 -0.53 -5.89
CA THR A 25 2.72 0.59 -5.05
C THR A 25 4.23 0.55 -4.83
N PHE A 26 4.83 -0.62 -4.58
CA PHE A 26 6.28 -0.73 -4.37
C PHE A 26 7.07 -0.69 -5.68
N GLY A 27 6.66 -1.50 -6.66
CA GLY A 27 7.45 -1.72 -7.87
C GLY A 27 7.03 -0.78 -9.00
N ALA A 28 5.84 -1.00 -9.52
CA ALA A 28 5.43 -0.39 -10.79
C ALA A 28 5.30 1.13 -10.70
N TYR A 29 4.72 1.66 -9.62
CA TYR A 29 4.45 3.09 -9.49
C TYR A 29 5.73 3.93 -9.47
N SER A 30 6.74 3.51 -8.69
CA SER A 30 8.04 4.17 -8.61
C SER A 30 8.70 4.29 -9.99
N PHE A 31 8.64 3.23 -10.79
CA PHE A 31 9.16 3.23 -12.16
C PHE A 31 8.33 4.10 -13.10
N LEU A 32 6.99 3.99 -13.03
CA LEU A 32 6.06 4.75 -13.87
C LEU A 32 6.17 6.26 -13.63
N VAL A 33 6.30 6.70 -12.37
CA VAL A 33 6.45 8.12 -12.04
C VAL A 33 7.71 8.70 -12.69
N GLY A 34 8.84 8.03 -12.53
CA GLY A 34 10.11 8.45 -13.14
C GLY A 34 10.00 8.54 -14.67
N LYS A 35 9.55 7.45 -15.31
CA LYS A 35 9.48 7.39 -16.77
C LYS A 35 8.44 8.32 -17.40
N LEU A 36 7.26 8.45 -16.80
CA LEU A 36 6.22 9.33 -17.35
C LEU A 36 6.56 10.81 -17.15
N SER A 37 7.29 11.14 -16.08
CA SER A 37 7.83 12.48 -15.84
C SER A 37 8.91 12.83 -16.87
N GLU A 38 9.86 11.93 -17.14
CA GLU A 38 10.87 12.09 -18.20
C GLU A 38 10.24 12.34 -19.57
N LEU A 39 9.22 11.55 -19.93
CA LEU A 39 8.51 11.65 -21.21
C LEU A 39 7.50 12.80 -21.26
N LYS A 40 7.36 13.60 -20.18
CA LYS A 40 6.38 14.69 -20.03
C LYS A 40 4.94 14.26 -20.34
N LYS A 41 4.60 12.99 -20.09
CA LYS A 41 3.26 12.43 -20.35
C LYS A 41 2.33 12.70 -19.17
N TRP A 42 2.01 13.97 -18.94
CA TRP A 42 1.32 14.45 -17.73
C TRP A 42 -0.05 13.82 -17.48
N ARG A 43 -0.85 13.52 -18.53
CA ARG A 43 -2.13 12.82 -18.40
C ARG A 43 -1.96 11.38 -17.90
N LEU A 44 -0.98 10.65 -18.44
CA LEU A 44 -0.69 9.28 -18.00
C LEU A 44 -0.13 9.26 -16.58
N LEU A 45 0.70 10.25 -16.21
CA LEU A 45 1.20 10.40 -14.84
C LEU A 45 0.06 10.69 -13.85
N GLN A 46 -0.92 11.49 -14.25
CA GLN A 46 -2.12 11.76 -13.46
C GLN A 46 -2.95 10.48 -13.25
N ILE A 47 -3.18 9.70 -14.32
CA ILE A 47 -3.91 8.41 -14.23
C ILE A 47 -3.17 7.42 -13.33
N ALA A 48 -1.85 7.26 -13.52
CA ALA A 48 -1.05 6.39 -12.67
C ALA A 48 -1.10 6.82 -11.19
N SER A 49 -1.04 8.13 -10.92
CA SER A 49 -1.14 8.65 -9.56
C SER A 49 -2.54 8.45 -8.97
N ALA A 50 -3.61 8.53 -9.76
CA ALA A 50 -4.97 8.24 -9.31
C ALA A 50 -5.13 6.75 -8.94
N ILE A 51 -4.63 5.84 -9.78
CA ILE A 51 -4.62 4.40 -9.47
C ILE A 51 -3.80 4.13 -8.20
N CYS A 52 -2.67 4.82 -8.04
CA CYS A 52 -1.84 4.71 -6.85
C CYS A 52 -2.55 5.19 -5.57
N LEU A 53 -3.37 6.23 -5.66
CA LEU A 53 -4.20 6.67 -4.53
C LEU A 53 -5.25 5.63 -4.15
N ILE A 54 -5.92 5.03 -5.14
CA ILE A 54 -6.93 3.98 -4.90
C ILE A 54 -6.29 2.75 -4.26
N THR A 55 -5.15 2.29 -4.80
CA THR A 55 -4.41 1.15 -4.23
C THR A 55 -3.88 1.47 -2.84
N SER A 56 -3.38 2.69 -2.59
CA SER A 56 -2.95 3.12 -1.25
C SER A 56 -4.10 3.13 -0.25
N ALA A 57 -5.28 3.62 -0.64
CA ALA A 57 -6.48 3.58 0.20
C ALA A 57 -6.89 2.14 0.52
N TYR A 58 -6.83 1.25 -0.48
CA TYR A 58 -7.07 -0.18 -0.30
C TYR A 58 -6.10 -0.80 0.72
N LEU A 59 -4.79 -0.55 0.59
CA LEU A 59 -3.78 -1.04 1.53
C LEU A 59 -4.02 -0.55 2.96
N ILE A 60 -4.44 0.71 3.14
CA ILE A 60 -4.75 1.26 4.46
C ILE A 60 -5.98 0.57 5.05
N ILE A 61 -7.07 0.42 4.27
CA ILE A 61 -8.31 -0.20 4.74
C ILE A 61 -8.06 -1.66 5.16
N ILE A 62 -7.37 -2.42 4.30
CA ILE A 62 -7.02 -3.82 4.60
C ILE A 62 -6.01 -3.91 5.75
N GLY A 63 -5.03 -3.02 5.82
CA GLY A 63 -4.08 -2.97 6.93
C GLY A 63 -4.75 -2.70 8.28
N VAL A 64 -5.70 -1.75 8.32
CA VAL A 64 -6.50 -1.46 9.53
C VAL A 64 -7.42 -2.64 9.87
N TYR A 65 -8.07 -3.25 8.87
CA TYR A 65 -8.90 -4.44 9.06
C TYR A 65 -8.09 -5.59 9.68
N GLN A 66 -6.94 -5.90 9.10
CA GLN A 66 -6.04 -6.94 9.62
C GLN A 66 -5.48 -6.58 11.00
N ALA A 67 -5.23 -5.30 11.28
CA ALA A 67 -4.74 -4.84 12.59
C ALA A 67 -5.78 -4.96 13.70
N ILE A 68 -7.07 -4.74 13.39
CA ILE A 68 -8.17 -4.89 14.37
C ILE A 68 -8.31 -6.35 14.80
N ASP A 69 -8.27 -7.28 13.84
CA ASP A 69 -8.38 -8.72 14.10
C ASP A 69 -7.01 -9.37 14.36
N TRP A 70 -5.95 -8.57 14.52
CA TRP A 70 -4.59 -9.08 14.69
C TRP A 70 -4.40 -9.70 16.07
N VAL A 71 -4.55 -11.02 16.13
CA VAL A 71 -4.04 -11.83 17.24
C VAL A 71 -2.65 -12.29 16.86
N ASN A 72 -1.64 -11.99 17.71
CA ASN A 72 -0.28 -12.45 17.46
C ASN A 72 -0.29 -13.98 17.27
N PRO A 73 0.02 -14.49 16.05
CA PRO A 73 -0.10 -15.93 15.74
C PRO A 73 0.91 -16.78 16.52
N PHE A 74 1.85 -16.14 17.20
CA PHE A 74 2.90 -16.74 18.01
C PHE A 74 2.62 -16.65 19.52
N ALA A 75 1.47 -16.10 19.94
CA ALA A 75 1.07 -16.05 21.35
C ALA A 75 1.00 -17.49 21.91
N GLY A 76 1.74 -17.76 22.99
CA GLY A 76 1.80 -19.08 23.63
C GLY A 76 2.77 -20.09 23.01
N LYS A 77 3.41 -19.79 21.88
CA LYS A 77 4.37 -20.68 21.19
C LYS A 77 5.85 -20.31 21.42
N GLY A 78 6.15 -19.74 22.59
CA GLY A 78 7.45 -19.12 22.88
C GLY A 78 8.66 -20.05 22.67
N THR A 79 8.53 -21.34 22.96
CA THR A 79 9.60 -22.35 22.79
C THR A 79 9.86 -22.70 21.32
N GLU A 80 8.83 -22.78 20.48
CA GLU A 80 8.95 -23.05 19.03
C GLU A 80 9.44 -21.82 18.25
N VAL A 81 9.04 -20.63 18.71
CA VAL A 81 9.50 -19.35 18.15
C VAL A 81 10.97 -19.14 18.50
N ALA A 82 11.37 -19.42 19.75
CA ALA A 82 12.75 -19.27 20.20
C ALA A 82 13.74 -20.13 19.39
N SER A 83 13.39 -21.37 19.05
CA SER A 83 14.24 -22.24 18.23
C SER A 83 14.35 -21.76 16.77
N THR A 84 13.28 -21.15 16.24
CA THR A 84 13.25 -20.61 14.87
C THR A 84 13.98 -19.25 14.76
N VAL A 85 13.97 -18.44 15.82
CA VAL A 85 14.67 -17.15 15.90
C VAL A 85 16.19 -17.30 15.99
N HIS A 86 16.70 -18.46 16.43
CA HIS A 86 18.13 -18.75 16.38
C HIS A 86 18.67 -18.84 14.94
N ASN A 87 17.81 -19.02 13.94
CA ASN A 87 18.16 -18.83 12.54
C ASN A 87 17.82 -17.39 12.13
N PRO A 88 18.80 -16.54 11.74
CA PRO A 88 18.56 -15.14 11.40
C PRO A 88 17.55 -14.95 10.27
N LYS A 89 17.43 -15.92 9.34
CA LYS A 89 16.41 -15.89 8.27
C LYS A 89 15.01 -16.17 8.80
N GLY A 90 14.87 -17.07 9.78
CA GLY A 90 13.60 -17.42 10.40
C GLY A 90 13.05 -16.30 11.27
N GLY A 91 13.91 -15.66 12.06
CA GLY A 91 13.54 -14.49 12.88
C GLY A 91 13.01 -13.32 12.05
N LEU A 92 13.60 -13.07 10.88
CA LEU A 92 13.19 -11.97 10.00
C LEU A 92 11.81 -12.22 9.36
N ILE A 93 11.51 -13.47 9.00
CA ILE A 93 10.18 -13.88 8.48
C ILE A 93 9.12 -13.73 9.56
N ILE A 94 9.42 -14.17 10.79
CA ILE A 94 8.51 -14.05 11.94
C ILE A 94 8.21 -12.58 12.22
N LEU A 95 9.24 -11.73 12.25
CA LEU A 95 9.08 -10.30 12.44
C LEU A 95 8.17 -9.70 11.35
N LEU A 96 8.42 -10.03 10.09
CA LEU A 96 7.64 -9.55 8.95
C LEU A 96 6.16 -9.90 9.09
N ILE A 97 5.84 -11.12 9.52
CA ILE A 97 4.46 -11.55 9.77
C ILE A 97 3.85 -10.73 10.90
N VAL A 98 4.57 -10.55 12.01
CA VAL A 98 4.08 -9.83 13.20
C VAL A 98 3.72 -8.38 12.90
N VAL A 99 4.50 -7.70 12.07
CA VAL A 99 4.29 -6.27 11.77
C VAL A 99 3.56 -6.01 10.45
N TRP A 100 3.18 -7.05 9.71
CA TRP A 100 2.63 -6.93 8.37
C TRP A 100 1.44 -5.96 8.26
N PRO A 101 0.40 -6.01 9.11
CA PRO A 101 -0.74 -5.10 9.02
C PRO A 101 -0.31 -3.62 9.12
N TYR A 102 0.65 -3.33 10.00
CA TYR A 102 1.20 -1.99 10.18
C TYR A 102 2.08 -1.56 9.00
N ALA A 103 2.81 -2.50 8.40
CA ALA A 103 3.58 -2.25 7.19
C ALA A 103 2.66 -1.83 6.02
N LEU A 104 1.51 -2.49 5.85
CA LEU A 104 0.51 -2.11 4.83
C LEU A 104 0.04 -0.66 5.02
N ILE A 105 -0.27 -0.27 6.26
CA ILE A 105 -0.72 1.09 6.59
C ILE A 105 0.38 2.11 6.26
N LEU A 106 1.62 1.88 6.72
CA LEU A 106 2.73 2.79 6.50
C LEU A 106 3.05 2.96 5.01
N VAL A 107 3.05 1.87 4.25
CA VAL A 107 3.29 1.90 2.81
C VAL A 107 2.18 2.65 2.10
N GLY A 108 0.91 2.34 2.40
CA GLY A 108 -0.23 3.04 1.83
C GLY A 108 -0.19 4.54 2.12
N LEU A 109 0.20 4.95 3.34
CA LEU A 109 0.35 6.36 3.69
C LEU A 109 1.52 7.03 2.97
N ALA A 110 2.70 6.42 2.97
CA ALA A 110 3.91 6.99 2.38
C ALA A 110 3.78 7.15 0.87
N VAL A 111 3.39 6.07 0.16
CA VAL A 111 3.26 6.08 -1.29
C VAL A 111 2.01 6.87 -1.71
N GLY A 112 0.92 6.76 -0.95
CA GLY A 112 -0.29 7.55 -1.17
C GLY A 112 -0.05 9.05 -1.08
N HIS A 113 0.78 9.50 -0.13
CA HIS A 113 1.16 10.91 -0.02
C HIS A 113 1.95 11.41 -1.24
N ILE A 114 2.88 10.59 -1.75
CA ILE A 114 3.63 10.89 -2.99
C ILE A 114 2.66 10.97 -4.17
N ALA A 115 1.77 9.99 -4.31
CA ALA A 115 0.78 9.98 -5.38
C ALA A 115 -0.18 11.16 -5.33
N GLN A 116 -0.59 11.59 -4.13
CA GLN A 116 -1.43 12.77 -3.94
C GLN A 116 -0.72 14.05 -4.38
N ARG A 117 0.59 14.15 -4.13
CA ARG A 117 1.41 15.28 -4.55
C ARG A 117 1.52 15.31 -6.08
N GLU A 118 1.87 14.19 -6.69
CA GLU A 118 2.01 14.06 -8.15
C GLU A 118 0.70 14.31 -8.88
N PHE A 119 -0.41 13.76 -8.38
CA PHE A 119 -1.75 14.00 -8.92
C PHE A 119 -2.12 15.48 -8.88
N ARG A 120 -1.87 16.18 -7.77
CA ARG A 120 -2.16 17.62 -7.65
C ARG A 120 -1.26 18.46 -8.58
N ALA A 121 0.02 18.12 -8.68
CA ALA A 121 0.97 18.82 -9.54
C ALA A 121 0.59 18.70 -11.02
N THR A 122 0.35 17.47 -11.48
CA THR A 122 -0.06 17.16 -12.86
C THR A 122 -1.41 17.78 -13.21
N THR A 123 -2.39 17.74 -12.30
CA THR A 123 -3.70 18.39 -12.51
C THR A 123 -3.56 19.90 -12.73
N LYS A 124 -2.71 20.58 -11.95
CA LYS A 124 -2.44 22.01 -12.13
C LYS A 124 -1.77 22.29 -13.47
N LEU A 125 -0.76 21.50 -13.84
CA LEU A 125 -0.06 21.64 -15.12
C LEU A 125 -1.00 21.46 -16.32
N LEU A 126 -1.84 20.43 -16.31
CA LEU A 126 -2.79 20.17 -17.39
C LEU A 126 -3.81 21.30 -17.55
N ARG A 127 -4.28 21.89 -16.44
CA ARG A 127 -5.17 23.07 -16.49
C ARG A 127 -4.48 24.30 -17.09
N LEU A 128 -3.19 24.51 -16.81
CA LEU A 128 -2.43 25.63 -17.36
C LEU A 128 -2.20 25.46 -18.87
N ILE A 129 -1.94 24.24 -19.33
CA ILE A 129 -1.79 23.92 -20.75
C ILE A 129 -3.12 24.16 -21.48
N ALA A 130 -4.23 23.65 -20.94
CA ALA A 130 -5.55 23.80 -21.55
C ALA A 130 -6.07 25.26 -21.61
N LYS A 131 -5.49 26.17 -20.81
CA LYS A 131 -5.84 27.61 -20.83
C LYS A 131 -5.01 28.41 -21.83
N LYS A 132 -3.93 27.82 -22.37
CA LYS A 132 -3.06 28.46 -23.37
C LYS A 132 -3.47 28.15 -24.82
N GLU A 133 -4.29 27.12 -25.02
CA GLU A 133 -4.98 26.82 -26.28
C GLU A 133 -6.28 27.64 -26.37
#